data_AF-A0A2N1MWQ0-F1
#
_entry.id   AF-A0A2N1MWQ0-F1
#
_cell.length_a   1.000
_cell.length_b   1.000
_cell.length_c   1.000
_cell.angle_alpha   90.00
_cell.angle_beta   90.00
_cell.angle_gamma   90.00
#
_symmetry.space_group_name_H-M   'P 1'
#
loop_
_entity.id
_entity.type
_entity.pdbx_description
1 polymer ?
#
loop_
_entity_poly.entity_id
_entity_poly.type
_entity_poly.pdbx_seq_one_letter_code
_entity_poly.pdbx_strand_id
1 'polypeptide(L)'
;MCLKDDGLDPFHYISAPRMFNDSLYKSSGIELKLMTNMDEYLTVKNGIREGMIMTSHRYAKANNPQCPDYEFSKLNSWIMYENMNALYPDAMIQYMLTEILDKVSSEKVPDIQSIAPTADIDYTLEVDLEVPVHLYDYFADYPLAPEKQIVPEDWFSLYNEKLVQDKNIGNGKYVSEEKLVQILFTKKNYAVHY
;
A
#
# COMPACT_ATOMS: atom_id res chain seq x y z
N MET A 1 -9.58 -18.81 22.36
CA MET A 1 -8.45 -17.96 22.74
C MET A 1 -8.95 -16.78 23.57
N CYS A 2 -9.76 -15.88 23.00
CA CYS A 2 -10.14 -14.59 23.61
C CYS A 2 -10.61 -14.59 25.09
N LEU A 3 -11.49 -15.49 25.53
CA LEU A 3 -11.96 -15.45 26.93
C LEU A 3 -10.90 -15.94 27.94
N LYS A 4 -10.06 -16.90 27.54
CA LYS A 4 -9.01 -17.45 28.42
C LYS A 4 -7.74 -16.60 28.38
N ASP A 5 -7.38 -16.11 27.20
CA ASP A 5 -6.12 -15.42 26.94
C ASP A 5 -6.28 -13.92 27.22
N ASP A 6 -7.35 -13.30 26.70
CA ASP A 6 -7.58 -11.86 26.79
C ASP A 6 -8.68 -11.50 27.79
N GLY A 7 -9.39 -12.47 28.37
CA GLY A 7 -10.55 -12.21 29.22
C GLY A 7 -11.72 -11.51 28.50
N LEU A 8 -11.81 -11.66 27.18
CA LEU A 8 -12.88 -11.09 26.35
C LEU A 8 -13.84 -12.17 25.89
N ASP A 9 -15.12 -12.03 26.21
CA ASP A 9 -16.17 -12.94 25.74
C ASP A 9 -16.67 -12.50 24.35
N PRO A 10 -16.49 -13.32 23.29
CA PRO A 10 -16.98 -13.00 21.95
C PRO A 10 -18.48 -12.70 21.87
N PHE A 11 -19.30 -13.23 22.79
CA PHE A 11 -20.75 -12.98 22.80
C PHE A 11 -21.12 -11.51 23.15
N HIS A 12 -20.17 -10.72 23.67
CA HIS A 12 -20.37 -9.30 23.93
C HIS A 12 -20.02 -8.40 22.73
N TYR A 13 -19.60 -8.97 21.60
CA TYR A 13 -19.13 -8.22 20.44
C TYR A 13 -20.05 -8.39 19.22
N ILE A 14 -20.31 -7.27 18.55
CA ILE A 14 -21.11 -7.23 17.31
C ILE A 14 -20.32 -7.81 16.13
N SER A 15 -18.99 -7.69 16.15
CA SER A 15 -18.12 -8.14 15.07
C SER A 15 -16.75 -8.56 15.57
N ALA A 16 -16.09 -9.45 14.82
CA ALA A 16 -14.75 -9.90 15.14
C ALA A 16 -13.71 -8.75 15.16
N PRO A 17 -13.71 -7.77 14.22
CA PRO A 17 -12.76 -6.65 14.28
C PRO A 17 -12.84 -5.83 15.56
N ARG A 18 -14.05 -5.61 16.10
CA ARG A 18 -14.21 -4.89 17.37
C ARG A 18 -13.58 -5.65 18.53
N MET A 19 -13.81 -6.96 18.59
CA MET A 19 -13.18 -7.82 19.60
C MET A 19 -11.66 -7.84 19.46
N PHE A 20 -11.13 -7.92 18.23
CA PHE A 20 -9.69 -7.90 17.98
C PHE A 20 -9.05 -6.57 18.40
N ASN A 21 -9.69 -5.43 18.12
CA ASN A 21 -9.20 -4.13 18.57
C ASN A 21 -9.16 -4.04 20.10
N ASP A 22 -10.22 -4.44 20.80
CA ASP A 22 -10.24 -4.44 22.27
C ASP A 22 -9.14 -5.38 22.84
N SER A 23 -8.93 -6.53 22.21
CA SER A 23 -7.86 -7.48 22.57
C SER A 23 -6.47 -6.86 22.39
N LEU A 24 -6.25 -6.15 21.28
CA LEU A 24 -5.01 -5.45 20.99
C LEU A 24 -4.71 -4.37 22.02
N TYR A 25 -5.66 -3.49 22.34
CA TYR A 25 -5.45 -2.42 23.32
C TYR A 25 -5.27 -2.98 24.73
N LYS A 26 -6.02 -4.02 25.10
CA LYS A 26 -5.89 -4.67 26.40
C LYS A 26 -4.53 -5.35 26.60
N SER A 27 -4.01 -6.01 25.57
CA SER A 27 -2.72 -6.71 25.64
C SER A 27 -1.52 -5.76 25.56
N SER A 28 -1.61 -4.72 24.74
CA SER A 28 -0.54 -3.72 24.57
C SER A 28 -0.49 -2.68 25.69
N GLY A 29 -1.63 -2.38 26.33
CA GLY A 29 -1.76 -1.27 27.29
C GLY A 29 -1.65 0.12 26.63
N ILE A 30 -1.63 0.19 25.30
CA ILE A 30 -1.53 1.42 24.53
C ILE A 30 -2.90 2.10 24.47
N GLU A 31 -2.91 3.41 24.64
CA GLU A 31 -4.07 4.27 24.42
C GLU A 31 -3.85 5.08 23.13
N LEU A 32 -4.75 4.93 22.15
CA LEU A 32 -4.75 5.80 20.97
C LEU A 32 -5.41 7.13 21.31
N LYS A 33 -4.70 8.23 21.08
CA LYS A 33 -5.26 9.56 21.28
C LYS A 33 -6.23 9.91 20.14
N LEU A 34 -7.38 10.46 20.52
CA LEU A 34 -8.36 10.94 19.56
C LEU A 34 -7.82 12.17 18.81
N MET A 35 -7.79 12.11 17.48
CA MET A 35 -7.54 13.28 16.65
C MET A 35 -8.73 14.24 16.73
N THR A 36 -8.54 15.39 17.37
CA THR A 36 -9.57 16.44 17.51
C THR A 36 -9.45 17.54 16.45
N ASN A 37 -8.30 17.65 15.78
CA ASN A 37 -8.04 18.62 14.74
C ASN A 37 -8.33 18.01 13.35
N MET A 38 -9.10 18.74 12.54
CA MET A 38 -9.48 18.28 11.20
C MET A 38 -8.28 18.20 10.25
N ASP A 39 -7.32 19.11 10.35
CA ASP A 39 -6.15 19.14 9.46
C ASP A 39 -5.22 17.94 9.73
N GLU A 40 -5.05 17.58 11.00
CA GLU A 40 -4.31 16.38 11.43
C GLU A 40 -5.00 15.11 10.91
N TYR A 41 -6.32 15.01 11.09
CA TYR A 41 -7.11 13.90 10.57
C TYR A 41 -7.02 13.78 9.04
N LEU A 42 -7.11 14.89 8.32
CA LEU A 42 -7.00 14.92 6.86
C LEU A 42 -5.60 14.51 6.40
N THR A 43 -4.55 14.92 7.10
CA THR A 43 -3.17 14.52 6.79
C THR A 43 -3.02 13.01 6.88
N VAL A 44 -3.46 12.38 7.98
CA VAL A 44 -3.41 10.93 8.14
C VAL A 44 -4.28 10.24 7.09
N LYS A 45 -5.52 10.72 6.89
CA LYS A 45 -6.45 10.15 5.89
C LYS A 45 -5.88 10.21 4.47
N ASN A 46 -5.25 11.32 4.11
CA ASN A 46 -4.59 11.53 2.82
C ASN A 46 -3.29 10.72 2.69
N GLY A 47 -2.72 10.22 3.77
CA GLY A 47 -1.61 9.26 3.78
C GLY A 47 -2.04 7.80 3.64
N ILE A 48 -3.29 7.45 3.95
CA ILE A 48 -3.76 6.07 3.87
C ILE A 48 -3.78 5.59 2.40
N ARG A 49 -3.08 4.48 2.15
CA ARG A 49 -3.06 3.74 0.89
C ARG A 49 -3.57 2.33 1.13
N GLU A 50 -4.19 1.74 0.11
CA GLU A 50 -4.66 0.36 0.16
C GLU A 50 -3.54 -0.61 -0.24
N GLY A 51 -3.88 -1.89 -0.42
CA GLY A 51 -2.94 -2.88 -0.95
C GLY A 51 -2.38 -2.44 -2.30
N MET A 52 -1.06 -2.47 -2.42
CA MET A 52 -0.40 -2.17 -3.68
C MET A 52 -0.58 -3.34 -4.65
N ILE A 53 -1.08 -3.03 -5.85
CA ILE A 53 -1.16 -3.96 -6.96
C ILE A 53 -0.36 -3.36 -8.12
N MET A 54 0.65 -4.09 -8.57
CA MET A 54 1.47 -3.73 -9.72
C MET A 54 1.58 -4.92 -10.68
N THR A 55 1.54 -4.63 -11.97
CA THR A 55 1.80 -5.63 -13.01
C THR A 55 2.66 -4.99 -14.08
N SER A 56 3.99 -5.05 -13.91
CA SER A 56 4.96 -4.54 -14.88
C SER A 56 5.01 -5.38 -16.15
N HIS A 57 4.76 -6.70 -16.03
CA HIS A 57 4.71 -7.62 -17.15
C HIS A 57 3.38 -8.37 -17.20
N ARG A 58 2.65 -8.24 -18.32
CA ARG A 58 1.28 -8.79 -18.44
C ARG A 58 1.23 -10.31 -18.60
N TYR A 59 2.30 -10.91 -19.16
CA TYR A 59 2.35 -12.34 -19.41
C TYR A 59 3.79 -12.84 -19.37
N ALA A 60 4.09 -13.74 -18.44
CA ALA A 60 5.36 -14.44 -18.39
C ALA A 60 5.10 -15.96 -18.46
N LYS A 61 5.96 -16.68 -19.17
CA LYS A 61 5.94 -18.13 -19.24
C LYS A 61 7.35 -18.68 -19.06
N ALA A 62 7.52 -19.51 -18.05
CA ALA A 62 8.75 -20.24 -17.80
C ALA A 62 8.91 -21.41 -18.78
N ASN A 63 10.12 -21.61 -19.30
CA ASN A 63 10.50 -22.85 -19.99
C ASN A 63 11.10 -23.82 -18.97
N ASN A 64 10.23 -24.41 -18.15
CA ASN A 64 10.63 -25.33 -17.09
C ASN A 64 10.50 -26.79 -17.59
N PRO A 65 11.54 -27.64 -17.50
CA PRO A 65 11.47 -29.06 -17.86
C PRO A 65 10.36 -29.87 -17.18
N GLN A 66 9.80 -29.38 -16.08
CA GLN A 66 8.69 -30.01 -15.37
C GLN A 66 7.30 -29.67 -15.96
N CYS A 67 7.22 -28.73 -16.91
CA CYS A 67 5.99 -28.33 -17.55
C CYS A 67 5.71 -29.16 -18.83
N PRO A 68 4.43 -29.49 -19.15
CA PRO A 68 4.07 -30.30 -20.32
C PRO A 68 4.49 -29.72 -21.67
N ASP A 69 4.67 -28.41 -21.74
CA ASP A 69 4.97 -27.62 -22.93
C ASP A 69 6.43 -27.14 -22.97
N TYR A 70 7.32 -27.86 -22.28
CA TYR A 70 8.76 -27.64 -22.31
C TYR A 70 9.34 -27.79 -23.71
N GLU A 71 10.21 -26.86 -24.09
CA GLU A 71 10.94 -26.89 -25.36
C GLU A 71 12.44 -27.02 -25.10
N PHE A 72 13.03 -28.16 -25.49
CA PHE A 72 14.47 -28.44 -25.34
C PHE A 72 15.36 -27.46 -26.10
N SER A 73 14.84 -26.80 -27.14
CA SER A 73 15.57 -25.81 -27.94
C SER A 73 15.71 -24.45 -27.27
N LYS A 74 14.97 -24.18 -26.19
CA LYS A 74 14.97 -22.91 -25.46
C LYS A 74 15.75 -23.03 -24.15
N LEU A 75 16.32 -21.93 -23.67
CA LEU A 75 16.97 -21.88 -22.36
C LEU A 75 15.95 -22.23 -21.27
N ASN A 76 16.36 -22.96 -20.24
CA ASN A 76 15.50 -23.23 -19.09
C ASN A 76 15.24 -21.94 -18.31
N SER A 77 14.00 -21.75 -17.86
CA SER A 77 13.63 -20.62 -17.00
C SER A 77 12.55 -21.04 -15.99
N TRP A 78 12.42 -20.25 -14.91
CA TRP A 78 11.49 -20.49 -13.81
C TRP A 78 10.80 -19.18 -13.42
N ILE A 79 9.59 -19.28 -12.88
CA ILE A 79 8.87 -18.17 -12.26
C ILE A 79 8.82 -18.46 -10.77
N MET A 80 9.24 -17.50 -9.96
CA MET A 80 9.19 -17.59 -8.50
C MET A 80 7.90 -16.96 -8.00
N TYR A 81 7.27 -17.59 -7.01
CA TYR A 81 6.13 -17.05 -6.29
C TYR A 81 6.54 -16.87 -4.83
N GLU A 82 6.47 -15.63 -4.36
CA GLU A 82 6.72 -15.28 -2.96
C GLU A 82 5.42 -14.73 -2.36
N ASN A 83 5.15 -15.14 -1.12
CA ASN A 83 4.02 -14.64 -0.36
C ASN A 83 4.44 -14.48 1.10
N MET A 84 4.22 -13.29 1.63
CA MET A 84 4.50 -13.00 3.03
C MET A 84 3.35 -13.52 3.90
N ASN A 85 3.67 -14.49 4.75
CA ASN A 85 2.71 -15.00 5.72
C ASN A 85 2.33 -13.87 6.70
N ALA A 86 1.05 -13.53 6.75
CA ALA A 86 0.51 -12.54 7.68
C ALA A 86 1.16 -11.14 7.57
N LEU A 87 1.25 -10.59 6.34
CA LEU A 87 1.78 -9.25 6.05
C LEU A 87 1.26 -8.14 6.99
N TYR A 88 -0.07 -8.04 7.17
CA TYR A 88 -0.64 -6.99 8.04
C TYR A 88 -0.30 -7.20 9.52
N PRO A 89 -0.48 -8.39 10.12
CA PRO A 89 0.00 -8.64 11.48
C PRO A 89 1.48 -8.35 11.70
N ASP A 90 2.35 -8.66 10.73
CA ASP A 90 3.78 -8.35 10.81
C ASP A 90 4.04 -6.82 10.79
N ALA A 91 3.28 -6.07 9.99
CA ALA A 91 3.33 -4.61 10.03
C ALA A 91 2.77 -4.04 11.35
N MET A 92 1.75 -4.67 11.94
CA MET A 92 1.12 -4.21 13.18
C MET A 92 1.98 -4.40 14.44
N ILE A 93 3.06 -5.20 14.38
CA ILE A 93 4.03 -5.33 15.48
C ILE A 93 5.22 -4.36 15.34
N GLN A 94 5.25 -3.56 14.26
CA GLN A 94 6.22 -2.47 14.10
C GLN A 94 5.76 -1.24 14.90
N TYR A 95 6.65 -0.25 15.03
CA TYR A 95 6.32 1.04 15.64
C TYR A 95 5.23 1.74 14.81
N MET A 96 4.15 2.17 15.47
CA MET A 96 3.01 2.83 14.85
C MET A 96 2.65 4.09 15.60
N LEU A 97 2.11 5.07 14.88
CA LEU A 97 1.61 6.32 15.43
C LEU A 97 0.45 6.07 16.41
N THR A 98 0.63 6.46 17.67
CA THR A 98 -0.41 6.39 18.71
C THR A 98 -1.05 7.74 19.00
N GLU A 99 -0.32 8.83 18.73
CA GLU A 99 -0.77 10.20 18.94
C GLU A 99 -0.06 11.17 18.01
N ILE A 100 -0.75 12.26 17.65
CA ILE A 100 -0.15 13.39 16.95
C ILE A 100 0.19 14.44 18.01
N LEU A 101 1.48 14.77 18.10
CA LEU A 101 2.00 15.68 19.12
C LEU A 101 1.77 17.14 18.74
N ASP A 102 2.30 17.56 17.59
CA ASP A 102 2.27 18.94 17.14
C ASP A 102 2.56 19.05 15.64
N LYS A 103 2.15 20.18 15.04
CA LYS A 103 2.59 20.55 13.69
C LYS A 103 3.93 21.27 13.76
N VAL A 104 4.90 20.75 13.03
CA VAL A 104 6.28 21.28 13.01
C VAL A 104 6.54 22.01 11.69
N SER A 105 7.26 23.14 11.74
CA SER A 105 7.72 23.85 10.54
C SER A 105 8.83 23.06 9.84
N SER A 106 8.92 23.14 8.51
CA SER A 106 9.91 22.42 7.71
C SER A 106 11.36 22.60 8.18
N GLU A 107 11.73 23.80 8.64
CA GLU A 107 13.08 24.11 9.15
C GLU A 107 13.48 23.36 10.43
N LYS A 108 12.50 22.80 11.15
CA LYS A 108 12.70 22.06 12.39
C LYS A 108 12.63 20.55 12.21
N VAL A 109 12.27 20.08 11.01
CA VAL A 109 12.27 18.65 10.69
C VAL A 109 13.74 18.22 10.57
N PRO A 110 14.21 17.24 11.36
CA PRO A 110 15.57 16.73 11.24
C PRO A 110 15.74 16.02 9.90
N ASP A 111 16.98 15.67 9.55
CA ASP A 111 17.20 14.77 8.42
C ASP A 111 16.48 13.44 8.71
N ILE A 112 15.45 13.13 7.93
CA ILE A 112 14.65 11.93 8.11
C ILE A 112 15.51 10.68 8.09
N GLN A 113 16.58 10.64 7.28
CA GLN A 113 17.45 9.46 7.19
C GLN A 113 18.26 9.21 8.47
N SER A 114 18.32 10.18 9.38
CA SER A 114 19.01 10.08 10.65
C SER A 114 18.13 9.56 11.80
N ILE A 115 16.82 9.46 11.60
CA ILE A 115 15.88 9.00 12.62
C ILE A 115 15.93 7.47 12.69
N ALA A 116 15.95 6.90 13.90
CA ALA A 116 15.94 5.45 14.05
C ALA A 116 14.52 4.89 13.77
N PRO A 117 14.37 3.71 13.15
CA PRO A 117 13.06 3.05 12.99
C PRO A 117 12.35 2.73 14.31
N THR A 118 13.07 2.79 15.44
CA THR A 118 12.55 2.56 16.80
C THR A 118 12.53 3.86 17.62
N ALA A 119 12.57 5.02 16.97
CA ALA A 119 12.51 6.30 17.65
C ALA A 119 11.12 6.49 18.30
N ASP A 120 11.10 7.15 19.45
CA ASP A 120 9.85 7.45 20.17
C ASP A 120 9.02 8.56 19.47
N ILE A 121 9.64 9.33 18.58
CA ILE A 121 9.02 10.40 17.79
C ILE A 121 9.31 10.16 16.32
N ASP A 122 8.25 10.14 15.53
CA ASP A 122 8.27 10.03 14.08
C ASP A 122 7.76 11.32 13.41
N TYR A 123 7.75 11.33 12.06
CA TYR A 123 7.26 12.47 11.29
C TYR A 123 6.39 12.00 10.13
N THR A 124 5.21 12.60 10.02
CA THR A 124 4.42 12.56 8.79
C THR A 124 4.68 13.84 7.99
N LEU A 125 5.10 13.69 6.74
CA LEU A 125 5.52 14.78 5.87
C LEU A 125 4.61 14.90 4.66
N GLU A 126 4.26 16.12 4.30
CA GLU A 126 3.60 16.44 3.04
C GLU A 126 4.65 17.05 2.10
N VAL A 127 4.99 16.32 1.03
CA VAL A 127 6.12 16.67 0.15
C VAL A 127 5.75 16.58 -1.32
N ASP A 128 6.44 17.38 -2.13
CA ASP A 128 6.42 17.22 -3.59
C ASP A 128 7.44 16.16 -3.99
N LEU A 129 7.02 15.20 -4.82
CA LEU A 129 7.89 14.13 -5.31
C LEU A 129 8.05 14.22 -6.82
N GLU A 130 9.30 14.16 -7.28
CA GLU A 130 9.65 14.07 -8.69
C GLU A 130 10.67 12.96 -8.88
N VAL A 131 10.43 12.10 -9.88
CA VAL A 131 11.40 11.08 -10.28
C VAL A 131 12.23 11.68 -11.42
N PRO A 132 13.57 11.77 -11.29
CA PRO A 132 14.41 12.17 -12.40
C PRO A 132 14.28 11.23 -13.60
N VAL A 133 14.20 11.77 -14.81
CA VAL A 133 13.98 11.00 -16.06
C VAL A 133 15.00 9.86 -16.25
N HIS A 134 16.25 10.07 -15.86
CA HIS A 134 17.29 9.04 -15.97
C HIS A 134 17.08 7.83 -15.04
N LEU A 135 16.13 7.89 -14.11
CA LEU A 135 15.74 6.79 -13.22
C LEU A 135 14.43 6.11 -13.65
N TYR A 136 13.81 6.50 -14.77
CA TYR A 136 12.53 5.93 -15.19
C TYR A 136 12.62 4.44 -15.46
N ASP A 137 13.66 4.00 -16.19
CA ASP A 137 13.88 2.58 -16.47
C ASP A 137 14.15 1.78 -15.19
N TYR A 138 14.82 2.40 -14.20
CA TYR A 138 15.10 1.77 -12.91
C TYR A 138 13.81 1.50 -12.10
N PHE A 139 12.87 2.44 -12.13
CA PHE A 139 11.58 2.30 -11.43
C PHE A 139 10.47 1.70 -12.28
N ALA A 140 10.73 1.30 -13.53
CA ALA A 140 9.70 0.83 -14.45
C ALA A 140 8.97 -0.42 -13.92
N ASP A 141 9.70 -1.31 -13.24
CA ASP A 141 9.13 -2.53 -12.67
C ASP A 141 8.38 -2.29 -11.36
N TYR A 142 8.75 -1.24 -10.62
CA TYR A 142 8.17 -0.92 -9.32
C TYR A 142 8.16 0.59 -9.05
N PRO A 143 7.23 1.35 -9.67
CA PRO A 143 7.10 2.78 -9.42
C PRO A 143 6.69 3.05 -7.97
N LEU A 144 7.48 3.86 -7.28
CA LEU A 144 7.23 4.19 -5.88
C LEU A 144 6.10 5.22 -5.71
N ALA A 145 5.66 5.38 -4.46
CA ALA A 145 4.70 6.40 -4.03
C ALA A 145 3.34 6.31 -4.77
N PRO A 146 2.56 5.23 -4.58
CA PRO A 146 1.28 5.09 -5.26
C PRO A 146 0.28 6.19 -4.86
N GLU A 147 -0.52 6.65 -5.80
CA GLU A 147 -1.53 7.70 -5.58
C GLU A 147 -2.92 7.25 -6.00
N LYS A 148 -3.95 7.74 -5.30
CA LYS A 148 -5.33 7.54 -5.71
C LYS A 148 -5.67 8.54 -6.79
N GLN A 149 -6.05 8.07 -7.98
CA GLN A 149 -6.55 8.93 -9.04
C GLN A 149 -7.48 8.18 -9.98
N ILE A 150 -8.31 8.94 -10.69
CA ILE A 150 -9.09 8.42 -11.80
C ILE A 150 -8.17 8.23 -13.00
N VAL A 151 -8.15 7.03 -13.57
CA VAL A 151 -7.38 6.75 -14.80
C VAL A 151 -8.20 7.20 -16.01
N PRO A 152 -7.72 8.20 -16.79
CA PRO A 152 -8.37 8.64 -18.01
C PRO A 152 -8.38 7.56 -19.09
N GLU A 153 -9.41 7.57 -19.96
CA GLU A 153 -9.51 6.60 -21.07
C GLU A 153 -8.39 6.78 -22.11
N ASP A 154 -7.88 7.99 -22.31
CA ASP A 154 -6.74 8.26 -23.20
C ASP A 154 -5.41 7.68 -22.72
N TRP A 155 -5.35 7.21 -21.47
CA TRP A 155 -4.19 6.46 -20.96
C TRP A 155 -4.28 4.97 -21.29
N PHE A 156 -5.39 4.51 -21.88
CA PHE A 156 -5.54 3.09 -22.18
C PHE A 156 -4.59 2.67 -23.29
N SER A 157 -3.86 1.59 -23.04
CA SER A 157 -3.24 0.84 -24.13
C SER A 157 -4.31 0.30 -25.08
N LEU A 158 -3.99 0.12 -26.36
CA LEU A 158 -4.86 -0.52 -27.36
C LEU A 158 -5.49 -1.84 -26.88
N TYR A 159 -4.81 -2.59 -26.02
CA TYR A 159 -5.35 -3.81 -25.42
C TYR A 159 -6.48 -3.53 -24.42
N ASN A 160 -6.30 -2.53 -23.55
CA ASN A 160 -7.31 -2.15 -22.56
C ASN A 160 -8.56 -1.59 -23.25
N GLU A 161 -8.39 -0.79 -24.31
CA GLU A 161 -9.50 -0.32 -25.14
C GLU A 161 -10.31 -1.49 -25.71
N LYS A 162 -9.63 -2.51 -26.26
CA LYS A 162 -10.28 -3.72 -26.76
C LYS A 162 -11.02 -4.48 -25.66
N LEU A 163 -10.47 -4.58 -24.45
CA LEU A 163 -11.14 -5.24 -23.32
C LEU A 163 -12.42 -4.53 -22.89
N VAL A 164 -12.41 -3.20 -22.88
CA VAL A 164 -13.62 -2.40 -22.57
C VAL A 164 -14.71 -2.66 -23.63
N GLN A 165 -14.32 -2.75 -24.90
CA GLN A 165 -15.24 -3.02 -26.02
C GLN A 165 -15.70 -4.49 -26.10
N ASP A 166 -14.95 -5.43 -25.53
CA ASP A 166 -15.31 -6.84 -25.53
C ASP A 166 -16.58 -7.07 -24.71
N LYS A 167 -17.63 -7.55 -25.39
CA LYS A 167 -18.95 -7.80 -24.79
C LYS A 167 -18.93 -8.87 -23.71
N ASN A 168 -17.97 -9.79 -23.74
CA ASN A 168 -17.84 -10.86 -22.75
C ASN A 168 -17.08 -10.42 -21.49
N ILE A 169 -16.38 -9.28 -21.54
CA ILE A 169 -15.52 -8.80 -20.43
C ILE A 169 -16.03 -7.46 -19.92
N GLY A 170 -15.88 -6.40 -20.71
CA GLY A 170 -16.25 -5.03 -20.32
C GLY A 170 -17.70 -4.67 -20.61
N ASN A 171 -18.35 -5.38 -21.54
CA ASN A 171 -19.71 -5.06 -22.00
C ASN A 171 -19.86 -3.58 -22.44
N GLY A 172 -18.79 -2.98 -22.97
CA GLY A 172 -18.75 -1.58 -23.36
C GLY A 172 -18.80 -0.57 -22.20
N LYS A 173 -18.62 -1.02 -20.95
CA LYS A 173 -18.70 -0.16 -19.76
C LYS A 173 -17.35 -0.09 -19.07
N TYR A 174 -16.70 1.08 -19.18
CA TYR A 174 -15.68 1.49 -18.24
C TYR A 174 -16.35 2.25 -17.09
N VAL A 175 -16.02 1.90 -15.85
CA VAL A 175 -16.44 2.66 -14.67
C VAL A 175 -15.26 3.52 -14.24
N SER A 176 -15.44 4.83 -14.36
CA SER A 176 -14.48 5.82 -13.91
C SER A 176 -14.53 5.93 -12.39
N GLU A 177 -13.63 5.25 -11.72
CA GLU A 177 -13.45 5.27 -10.27
C GLU A 177 -12.01 5.60 -9.92
N GLU A 178 -11.80 6.12 -8.72
CA GLU A 178 -10.46 6.29 -8.18
C GLU A 178 -9.80 4.93 -7.99
N LYS A 179 -8.57 4.80 -8.51
CA LYS A 179 -7.74 3.62 -8.35
C LYS A 179 -6.43 4.03 -7.73
N LEU A 180 -5.87 3.15 -6.92
CA LEU A 180 -4.50 3.29 -6.46
C LEU A 180 -3.57 2.91 -7.62
N VAL A 181 -2.83 3.88 -8.15
CA VAL A 181 -1.94 3.67 -9.30
C VAL A 181 -0.49 4.01 -8.96
N GLN A 182 0.41 3.26 -9.57
CA GLN A 182 1.85 3.43 -9.47
C GLN A 182 2.35 4.04 -10.77
N ILE A 183 2.52 5.37 -10.78
CA ILE A 183 2.99 6.13 -11.94
C ILE A 183 4.17 7.02 -11.58
N LEU A 184 5.03 7.34 -12.54
CA LEU A 184 6.25 8.14 -12.32
C LEU A 184 6.02 9.65 -12.44
N PHE A 185 4.77 10.11 -12.57
CA PHE A 185 4.46 11.53 -12.65
C PHE A 185 4.80 12.25 -11.34
N THR A 186 5.07 13.55 -11.47
CA THR A 186 5.29 14.43 -10.33
C THR A 186 4.06 14.40 -9.43
N LYS A 187 4.29 14.18 -8.14
CA LYS A 187 3.25 14.23 -7.11
C LYS A 187 3.38 15.52 -6.33
N LYS A 188 2.24 16.10 -5.97
CA LYS A 188 2.16 17.29 -5.14
C LYS A 188 1.50 16.93 -3.83
N ASN A 189 1.98 17.51 -2.74
CA ASN A 189 1.42 17.33 -1.40
C ASN A 189 1.28 15.83 -1.03
N TYR A 190 2.27 15.02 -1.38
CA TYR A 190 2.25 13.59 -1.11
C TYR A 190 2.58 13.34 0.36
N ALA A 191 1.66 12.70 1.08
CA ALA A 191 1.84 12.33 2.47
C ALA A 191 2.72 11.07 2.60
N VAL A 192 3.83 11.20 3.33
CA VAL A 192 4.77 10.12 3.66
C VAL A 192 4.89 10.01 5.17
N HIS A 193 4.82 8.78 5.69
CA HIS A 193 5.17 8.47 7.07
C HIS A 193 6.59 7.92 7.11
N TYR A 194 7.39 8.37 8.09
CA TYR A 194 8.75 7.90 8.33
C TYR A 194 8.79 7.04 9.59
#